data_AF-A0A7C6B3P9-F1
#
_entry.id   AF-A0A7C6B3P9-F1
#
_cell.length_a   1.000
_cell.length_b   1.000
_cell.length_c   1.000
_cell.angle_alpha   90.00
_cell.angle_beta   90.00
_cell.angle_gamma   90.00
#
_symmetry.space_group_name_H-M   'P 1'
#
loop_
_entity.id
_entity.type
_entity.pdbx_description
1 polymer ?
#
loop_
_entity_poly.entity_id
_entity_poly.type
_entity_poly.pdbx_seq_one_letter_code
_entity_poly.pdbx_strand_id
1 'polypeptide(L)'
;MFTKKPDAGPTPLNATVPPPTPPKPPLPPSAAAAGTSRPAMAGGARAGEKLAPSVIGADLAITGNLKSNGEIQIEGSIQGDLHGTHVVIGERAKITGGIVADDV
;
A
#
# COMPACT_ATOMS: atom_id res chain seq x y z
N MET A 1 33.08 53.64 -2.04
CA MET A 1 32.56 53.42 -0.67
C MET A 1 31.11 53.89 -0.60
N PHE A 2 30.28 53.28 0.25
CA PHE A 2 28.92 53.71 0.65
C PHE A 2 27.94 54.23 -0.43
N THR A 3 27.09 53.34 -0.92
CA THR A 3 25.78 53.70 -1.50
C THR A 3 24.78 54.10 -0.39
N LYS A 4 23.76 54.91 -0.74
CA LYS A 4 22.85 55.57 0.22
C LYS A 4 21.74 54.67 0.79
N LYS A 5 21.35 55.03 2.03
CA LYS A 5 20.04 54.84 2.72
C LYS A 5 18.82 55.15 1.79
N PRO A 6 17.59 54.63 2.02
CA PRO A 6 16.72 54.84 3.21
C PRO A 6 16.20 53.52 3.84
N ASP A 7 15.80 53.38 5.13
CA ASP A 7 14.84 54.09 6.03
C ASP A 7 13.49 53.31 6.18
N ALA A 8 12.56 53.77 7.03
CA ALA A 8 11.23 53.21 7.36
C ALA A 8 11.10 52.09 8.42
N GLY A 9 11.34 52.46 9.67
CA GLY A 9 10.31 52.28 10.72
C GLY A 9 9.90 53.67 11.24
N PRO A 10 8.85 53.84 12.09
CA PRO A 10 8.03 52.80 12.74
C PRO A 10 6.49 53.03 12.75
N THR A 11 5.71 51.96 13.00
CA THR A 11 4.36 51.98 13.64
C THR A 11 3.21 52.69 12.84
N PRO A 12 1.99 52.96 13.38
CA PRO A 12 0.87 52.03 13.13
C PRO A 12 -0.46 52.68 12.68
N LEU A 13 -1.01 52.28 11.53
CA LEU A 13 -2.32 52.80 11.06
C LEU A 13 -3.53 51.96 11.52
N ASN A 14 -3.97 52.33 12.72
CA ASN A 14 -5.33 52.33 13.28
C ASN A 14 -6.55 52.02 12.36
N ALA A 15 -7.57 51.37 12.97
CA ALA A 15 -8.99 51.27 12.54
C ALA A 15 -9.31 50.33 11.33
N THR A 16 -10.51 49.75 11.15
CA THR A 16 -11.74 49.73 11.97
C THR A 16 -12.68 48.53 11.65
N VAL A 17 -13.42 48.04 12.67
CA VAL A 17 -14.73 47.33 12.74
C VAL A 17 -15.19 46.31 11.62
N PRO A 18 -15.58 45.05 11.98
CA PRO A 18 -16.24 44.02 11.10
C PRO A 18 -17.80 44.14 11.09
N PRO A 19 -18.63 43.35 10.33
CA PRO A 19 -18.44 42.02 9.71
C PRO A 19 -18.68 42.01 8.16
N PRO A 20 -19.66 41.34 7.46
CA PRO A 20 -20.90 40.62 7.84
C PRO A 20 -20.90 39.08 7.58
N THR A 21 -22.07 38.44 7.70
CA THR A 21 -22.45 37.05 7.31
C THR A 21 -23.51 37.07 6.18
N PRO A 22 -23.81 36.00 5.40
CA PRO A 22 -24.00 34.57 5.79
C PRO A 22 -23.28 33.59 4.78
N PRO A 23 -23.64 32.28 4.57
CA PRO A 23 -24.66 31.41 5.19
C PRO A 23 -24.15 30.00 5.63
N LYS A 24 -24.49 28.93 4.88
CA LYS A 24 -24.33 27.48 5.16
C LYS A 24 -24.54 26.70 3.82
N PRO A 25 -24.14 25.41 3.65
CA PRO A 25 -24.58 24.28 4.47
C PRO A 25 -23.39 23.50 5.11
N PRO A 26 -23.46 22.22 5.56
CA PRO A 26 -23.49 21.99 7.01
C PRO A 26 -22.39 21.08 7.61
N LEU A 27 -21.88 21.49 8.77
CA LEU A 27 -21.35 20.64 9.88
C LEU A 27 -22.54 20.00 10.66
N PRO A 28 -22.38 18.93 11.49
CA PRO A 28 -21.25 18.59 12.37
C PRO A 28 -20.93 17.05 12.43
N PRO A 29 -20.17 16.47 13.40
CA PRO A 29 -19.46 17.08 14.53
C PRO A 29 -17.96 16.75 14.68
N SER A 30 -17.24 17.70 15.29
CA SER A 30 -15.98 17.47 15.98
C SER A 30 -16.25 17.26 17.46
N ALA A 31 -15.71 16.19 18.07
CA ALA A 31 -15.54 16.07 19.51
C ALA A 31 -14.46 15.03 19.88
N ALA A 32 -13.35 15.53 20.45
CA ALA A 32 -12.44 14.87 21.38
C ALA A 32 -12.08 13.36 21.21
N ALA A 33 -10.86 13.12 20.74
CA ALA A 33 -9.86 12.38 21.52
C ALA A 33 -8.45 12.92 21.18
N ALA A 34 -7.56 12.99 22.18
CA ALA A 34 -6.17 13.42 21.96
C ALA A 34 -5.27 12.24 21.58
N GLY A 35 -4.23 12.46 20.77
CA GLY A 35 -3.26 11.39 20.48
C GLY A 35 -2.21 11.70 19.43
N THR A 36 -1.02 12.07 19.91
CA THR A 36 0.31 11.97 19.25
C THR A 36 0.55 12.54 17.85
N SER A 37 1.62 13.33 17.74
CA SER A 37 2.25 13.69 16.47
C SER A 37 2.92 12.46 15.85
N ARG A 38 2.18 11.66 15.07
CA ARG A 38 2.80 10.55 14.33
C ARG A 38 3.56 11.12 13.12
N PRO A 39 4.89 10.89 12.99
CA PRO A 39 5.69 11.47 11.93
C PRO A 39 5.33 10.90 10.56
N ALA A 40 5.69 11.62 9.51
CA ALA A 40 5.67 11.08 8.15
C ALA A 40 6.61 9.86 8.03
N MET A 41 6.23 8.92 7.17
CA MET A 41 7.08 7.84 6.63
C MET A 41 7.64 6.80 7.63
N ALA A 42 6.80 5.85 8.03
CA ALA A 42 7.21 4.46 8.30
C ALA A 42 5.97 3.51 8.31
N GLY A 43 5.96 2.34 7.66
CA GLY A 43 6.90 1.78 6.69
C GLY A 43 6.40 1.91 5.23
N GLY A 44 7.22 1.61 4.22
CA GLY A 44 8.50 0.91 4.37
C GLY A 44 8.33 -0.58 4.69
N ALA A 45 7.17 -1.16 4.38
CA ALA A 45 7.16 -2.53 3.87
C ALA A 45 8.10 -2.53 2.67
N ARG A 46 9.31 -3.07 2.86
CA ARG A 46 10.36 -3.01 1.84
C ARG A 46 9.81 -3.65 0.58
N ALA A 47 10.07 -3.05 -0.58
CA ALA A 47 10.15 -3.80 -1.83
C ALA A 47 11.44 -4.65 -1.83
N GLY A 48 11.65 -5.41 -0.76
CA GLY A 48 12.62 -6.49 -0.67
C GLY A 48 12.03 -7.66 -1.42
N GLU A 49 11.98 -7.50 -2.74
CA GLU A 49 11.84 -8.56 -3.73
C GLU A 49 10.87 -9.67 -3.30
N LYS A 50 9.62 -9.32 -2.97
CA LYS A 50 8.57 -10.33 -2.78
C LYS A 50 8.32 -10.94 -4.15
N LEU A 51 9.08 -12.00 -4.44
CA LEU A 51 8.93 -12.87 -5.60
C LEU A 51 7.44 -13.11 -5.77
N ALA A 52 6.88 -12.56 -6.86
CA ALA A 52 5.44 -12.42 -6.97
C ALA A 52 4.81 -13.83 -6.92
N PRO A 53 3.73 -14.04 -6.13
CA PRO A 53 3.06 -15.32 -6.08
C PRO A 53 2.76 -15.80 -7.49
N SER A 54 3.29 -16.97 -7.84
CA SER A 54 3.04 -17.60 -9.13
C SER A 54 1.65 -18.20 -9.10
N VAL A 55 0.62 -17.40 -9.41
CA VAL A 55 -0.78 -17.81 -9.33
C VAL A 55 -1.20 -18.57 -10.59
N ILE A 56 -1.59 -19.83 -10.43
CA ILE A 56 -2.21 -20.66 -11.46
C ILE A 56 -3.74 -20.58 -11.26
N GLY A 57 -4.40 -19.71 -12.02
CA GLY A 57 -5.84 -19.48 -11.91
C GLY A 57 -6.70 -20.71 -12.23
N ALA A 58 -7.95 -20.70 -11.75
CA ALA A 58 -8.83 -21.88 -11.75
C ALA A 58 -9.17 -22.49 -13.13
N ASP A 59 -9.09 -21.72 -14.21
CA ASP A 59 -9.36 -22.18 -15.58
C ASP A 59 -8.10 -22.76 -16.28
N LEU A 60 -6.92 -22.64 -15.66
CA LEU A 60 -5.67 -23.13 -16.22
C LEU A 60 -5.52 -24.64 -15.95
N ALA A 61 -5.31 -25.40 -17.03
CA ALA A 61 -4.85 -26.77 -17.00
C ALA A 61 -3.38 -26.82 -17.43
N ILE A 62 -2.48 -27.19 -16.52
CA ILE A 62 -1.05 -27.35 -16.82
C ILE A 62 -0.71 -28.84 -16.87
N THR A 63 0.01 -29.26 -17.92
CA THR A 63 0.48 -30.64 -18.07
C THR A 63 2.00 -30.67 -18.28
N GLY A 64 2.72 -31.44 -17.46
CA GLY A 64 4.18 -31.59 -17.56
C GLY A 64 4.90 -31.34 -16.22
N ASN A 65 6.12 -30.83 -16.29
CA ASN A 65 6.96 -30.52 -15.14
C ASN A 65 6.91 -29.02 -14.82
N LEU A 66 6.54 -28.68 -13.58
CA LEU A 66 6.52 -27.31 -13.05
C LEU A 66 7.69 -27.10 -12.09
N LYS A 67 8.36 -25.95 -12.19
CA LYS A 67 9.36 -25.52 -11.20
C LYS A 67 9.22 -24.05 -10.84
N SER A 68 8.91 -23.77 -9.57
CA SER A 68 8.99 -22.44 -8.96
C SER A 68 10.24 -22.32 -8.09
N ASN A 69 10.77 -21.10 -7.96
CA ASN A 69 11.84 -20.75 -7.00
C ASN A 69 11.30 -19.84 -5.87
N GLY A 70 9.98 -19.82 -5.66
CA GLY A 70 9.29 -19.03 -4.65
C GLY A 70 7.84 -19.46 -4.45
N GLU A 71 7.06 -18.61 -3.81
CA GLU A 71 5.63 -18.76 -3.53
C GLU A 71 4.84 -19.09 -4.82
N ILE A 72 4.20 -20.26 -4.87
CA ILE A 72 3.32 -20.69 -5.95
C ILE A 72 1.92 -20.96 -5.39
N GLN A 73 0.88 -20.41 -6.02
CA GLN A 73 -0.51 -20.58 -5.61
C GLN A 73 -1.27 -21.31 -6.71
N ILE A 74 -1.93 -22.42 -6.39
CA ILE A 74 -2.69 -23.23 -7.33
C ILE A 74 -4.17 -23.05 -7.03
N GLU A 75 -4.95 -22.64 -8.04
CA GLU A 75 -6.41 -22.76 -8.04
C GLU A 75 -6.92 -23.63 -9.20
N GLY A 76 -6.07 -23.90 -10.21
CA GLY A 76 -6.40 -24.68 -11.41
C GLY A 76 -6.07 -26.17 -11.35
N SER A 77 -6.08 -26.81 -12.53
CA SER A 77 -5.78 -28.23 -12.71
C SER A 77 -4.32 -28.46 -13.11
N ILE A 78 -3.68 -29.48 -12.53
CA ILE A 78 -2.28 -29.83 -12.82
C ILE A 78 -2.15 -31.34 -13.06
N GLN A 79 -1.56 -31.74 -14.18
CA GLN A 79 -1.19 -33.12 -14.48
C GLN A 79 0.32 -33.27 -14.66
N GLY A 80 0.95 -34.06 -13.79
CA GLY A 80 2.41 -34.19 -13.73
C GLY A 80 2.99 -33.60 -12.46
N ASP A 81 4.26 -33.18 -12.52
CA ASP A 81 5.13 -33.04 -11.36
C ASP A 81 5.38 -31.56 -11.02
N LEU A 82 5.04 -31.16 -9.79
CA LEU A 82 5.24 -29.81 -9.27
C LEU A 82 6.41 -29.76 -8.29
N HIS A 83 7.40 -28.93 -8.61
CA HIS A 83 8.51 -28.57 -7.72
C HIS A 83 8.40 -27.10 -7.29
N GLY A 84 8.41 -26.83 -5.99
CA GLY A 84 8.41 -25.47 -5.45
C GLY A 84 8.89 -25.44 -4.00
N THR A 85 9.25 -24.27 -3.47
CA THR A 85 9.69 -24.18 -2.06
C THR A 85 8.53 -23.99 -1.10
N HIS A 86 7.53 -23.17 -1.47
CA HIS A 86 6.34 -22.90 -0.67
C HIS A 86 5.11 -22.92 -1.60
N VAL A 87 4.18 -23.82 -1.34
CA VAL A 87 3.05 -24.17 -2.23
C VAL A 87 1.72 -23.91 -1.54
N VAL A 88 0.90 -23.01 -2.08
CA VAL A 88 -0.43 -22.69 -1.54
C VAL A 88 -1.51 -23.33 -2.42
N ILE A 89 -2.26 -24.28 -1.87
CA ILE A 89 -3.35 -24.97 -2.58
C ILE A 89 -4.69 -24.29 -2.26
N GLY A 90 -5.28 -23.62 -3.25
CA GLY A 90 -6.60 -22.97 -3.17
C GLY A 90 -7.76 -23.95 -3.40
N GLU A 91 -8.97 -23.53 -3.01
CA GLU A 91 -10.18 -24.38 -2.91
C GLU A 91 -10.57 -25.10 -4.22
N ARG A 92 -10.23 -24.53 -5.39
CA ARG A 92 -10.53 -25.11 -6.71
C ARG A 92 -9.43 -26.01 -7.28
N ALA A 93 -8.27 -26.08 -6.64
CA ALA A 93 -7.11 -26.77 -7.17
C ALA A 93 -7.32 -28.27 -7.36
N LYS A 94 -6.81 -28.82 -8.46
CA LYS A 94 -6.88 -30.25 -8.77
C LYS A 94 -5.59 -30.78 -9.36
N ILE A 95 -4.69 -31.22 -8.48
CA ILE A 95 -3.40 -31.81 -8.86
C ILE A 95 -3.57 -33.33 -9.10
N THR A 96 -2.86 -33.88 -10.07
CA THR A 96 -2.87 -35.29 -10.48
C THR A 96 -1.47 -35.67 -10.98
N GLY A 97 -0.59 -36.05 -10.05
CA GLY A 97 0.82 -36.33 -10.29
C GLY A 97 1.65 -36.17 -9.00
N GLY A 98 2.96 -35.93 -9.12
CA GLY A 98 3.83 -35.66 -7.98
C GLY A 98 3.76 -34.20 -7.49
N ILE A 99 3.83 -34.00 -6.17
CA ILE A 99 4.14 -32.69 -5.58
C ILE A 99 5.39 -32.86 -4.72
N VAL A 100 6.39 -32.01 -4.94
CA VAL A 100 7.66 -31.97 -4.21
C VAL A 100 7.88 -30.55 -3.74
N ALA A 101 7.72 -30.32 -2.44
CA ALA A 101 7.96 -29.03 -1.81
C ALA A 101 8.46 -29.18 -0.36
N ASP A 102 9.19 -28.16 0.09
CA ASP A 102 9.65 -28.04 1.49
C ASP A 102 8.51 -27.59 2.42
N ASP A 103 7.55 -26.78 1.92
CA ASP A 103 6.49 -26.15 2.71
C ASP A 103 5.17 -26.11 1.89
N VAL A 104 4.03 -26.49 2.49
CA VAL A 104 2.71 -26.72 1.85
C VAL A 104 1.52 -26.35 2.74
#